data_AF-A0A958CQS6-F1
#
_entry.id   AF-A0A958CQS6-F1
#
_cell.length_a   1.000
_cell.length_b   1.000
_cell.length_c   1.000
_cell.angle_alpha   90.00
_cell.angle_beta   90.00
_cell.angle_gamma   90.00
#
_symmetry.space_group_name_H-M   'P 1'
#
loop_
_entity.id
_entity.type
_entity.pdbx_description
1 polymer ?
#
loop_
_entity_poly.entity_id
_entity_poly.type
_entity_poly.pdbx_seq_one_letter_code
_entity_poly.pdbx_strand_id
1 'polypeptide(L)'
;MNERQRDLFMWRWSHKRQLGIDKRSLLGALMGAIAGLVVALILGCELAQGGAKGFDWLLGLFRQLIVVLALAVPGFALLGWVMVRRVYASQERLYQQLLASGVPVPAQAPALTTADRWPAILVTGSMLIIAGLVLAAVISLG
;
A
#
# COMPACT_ATOMS: atom_id res chain seq x y z
N MET A 1 18.44 -13.89 7.90
CA MET A 1 17.36 -13.57 8.86
C MET A 1 17.79 -14.13 10.21
N ASN A 2 17.77 -13.33 11.28
CA ASN A 2 18.14 -13.80 12.61
C ASN A 2 17.08 -14.79 13.15
N GLU A 3 17.43 -15.68 14.08
CA GLU A 3 16.50 -16.69 14.62
C GLU A 3 15.27 -16.05 15.27
N ARG A 4 15.47 -15.00 16.07
CA ARG A 4 14.36 -14.23 16.68
C ARG A 4 13.44 -13.59 15.64
N GLN A 5 13.99 -13.14 14.51
CA GLN A 5 13.21 -12.55 13.41
C GLN A 5 12.44 -13.62 12.64
N ARG A 6 13.06 -14.79 12.41
CA ARG A 6 12.40 -15.97 11.82
C ARG A 6 11.24 -16.42 12.68
N ASP A 7 11.45 -16.57 13.97
CA ASP A 7 10.45 -17.05 14.91
C ASP A 7 9.30 -16.03 15.04
N LEU A 8 9.61 -14.72 15.05
CA LEU A 8 8.61 -13.67 15.00
C LEU A 8 7.80 -13.71 13.70
N PHE A 9 8.46 -13.94 12.58
CA PHE A 9 7.79 -14.10 11.29
C PHE A 9 6.85 -15.31 11.33
N MET A 10 7.32 -16.47 11.81
CA MET A 10 6.52 -17.68 11.93
C MET A 10 5.28 -17.47 12.81
N TRP A 11 5.45 -16.84 13.98
CA TRP A 11 4.34 -16.53 14.88
C TRP A 11 3.37 -15.50 14.28
N ARG A 12 3.88 -14.41 13.69
CA ARG A 12 3.01 -13.38 13.09
C ARG A 12 2.27 -13.91 11.88
N TRP A 13 2.95 -14.66 11.02
CA TRP A 13 2.39 -15.17 9.77
C TRP A 13 1.34 -16.26 10.04
N SER A 14 1.56 -17.14 11.01
CA SER A 14 0.59 -18.19 11.40
C SER A 14 -0.77 -17.61 11.83
N HIS A 15 -0.77 -16.47 12.54
CA HIS A 15 -1.99 -15.75 12.88
C HIS A 15 -2.54 -14.97 11.69
N LYS A 16 -1.66 -14.28 10.96
CA LYS A 16 -2.04 -13.43 9.83
C LYS A 16 -2.71 -14.20 8.70
N ARG A 17 -2.27 -15.42 8.38
CA ARG A 17 -2.83 -16.22 7.28
C ARG A 17 -4.28 -16.66 7.51
N GLN A 18 -4.76 -16.68 8.75
CA GLN A 18 -6.14 -17.05 9.09
C GLN A 18 -7.19 -16.11 8.48
N LEU A 19 -6.84 -14.85 8.21
CA LEU A 19 -7.73 -13.86 7.61
C LEU A 19 -8.04 -14.15 6.12
N GLY A 20 -7.33 -15.10 5.49
CA GLY A 20 -7.51 -15.45 4.08
C GLY A 20 -6.94 -14.40 3.12
N ILE A 21 -6.58 -14.86 1.91
CA ILE A 21 -6.04 -13.98 0.85
C ILE A 21 -7.10 -13.00 0.35
N ASP A 22 -8.37 -13.40 0.31
CA ASP A 22 -9.44 -12.60 -0.29
C ASP A 22 -9.69 -11.31 0.48
N LYS A 23 -9.86 -11.39 1.80
CA LYS A 23 -10.05 -10.21 2.66
C LYS A 23 -8.89 -9.23 2.55
N ARG A 24 -7.65 -9.74 2.49
CA ARG A 24 -6.46 -8.89 2.34
C ARG A 24 -6.39 -8.23 0.97
N SER A 25 -6.71 -8.98 -0.08
CA SER A 25 -6.71 -8.45 -1.43
C SER A 25 -7.76 -7.36 -1.62
N LEU A 26 -8.91 -7.47 -0.94
CA LEU A 26 -9.95 -6.45 -0.90
C LEU A 26 -9.49 -5.19 -0.15
N LEU A 27 -8.81 -5.34 0.99
CA LEU A 27 -8.18 -4.21 1.68
C LEU A 27 -7.12 -3.52 0.80
N GLY A 28 -6.32 -4.31 0.08
CA GLY A 28 -5.38 -3.79 -0.91
C GLY A 28 -6.06 -2.99 -2.01
N ALA A 29 -7.18 -3.51 -2.53
CA ALA A 29 -8.00 -2.82 -3.53
C ALA A 29 -8.58 -1.51 -3.00
N LEU A 30 -9.08 -1.50 -1.75
CA LEU A 30 -9.60 -0.29 -1.12
C LEU A 30 -8.51 0.77 -0.92
N MET A 31 -7.34 0.39 -0.42
CA MET A 31 -6.21 1.32 -0.27
C MET A 31 -5.73 1.86 -1.61
N GLY A 32 -5.73 1.01 -2.65
CA GLY A 32 -5.48 1.42 -4.02
C GLY A 32 -6.53 2.42 -4.52
N ALA A 33 -7.81 2.13 -4.34
CA ALA A 33 -8.91 3.04 -4.73
C ALA A 33 -8.79 4.42 -4.07
N ILE A 34 -8.42 4.47 -2.78
CA ILE A 34 -8.17 5.71 -2.05
C ILE A 34 -7.00 6.48 -2.69
N ALA A 35 -5.89 5.79 -3.00
CA ALA A 35 -4.77 6.42 -3.69
C ALA A 35 -5.17 6.97 -5.08
N GLY A 36 -5.96 6.22 -5.84
CA GLY A 36 -6.51 6.68 -7.12
C GLY A 36 -7.42 7.89 -6.99
N LEU A 37 -8.21 7.96 -5.92
CA LEU A 37 -9.04 9.12 -5.61
C LEU A 37 -8.19 10.36 -5.29
N VAL A 38 -7.15 10.22 -4.46
CA VAL A 38 -6.22 11.31 -4.17
C VAL A 38 -5.54 11.82 -5.45
N VAL A 39 -5.07 10.92 -6.32
CA VAL A 39 -4.47 11.29 -7.61
C VAL A 39 -5.47 12.01 -8.52
N ALA A 40 -6.70 11.51 -8.61
CA ALA A 40 -7.74 12.15 -9.42
C ALA A 40 -8.07 13.56 -8.93
N LEU A 41 -8.06 13.78 -7.60
CA LEU A 41 -8.28 15.11 -7.01
C LEU A 41 -7.11 16.07 -7.29
N ILE A 42 -5.86 15.61 -7.18
CA ILE A 42 -4.68 16.43 -7.49
C ILE A 42 -4.73 16.88 -8.95
N LEU A 43 -4.94 15.93 -9.88
CA LEU A 43 -5.04 16.23 -11.32
C LEU A 43 -6.24 17.13 -11.63
N GLY A 44 -7.36 16.95 -10.93
CA GLY A 44 -8.55 17.80 -11.06
C GLY A 44 -8.31 19.25 -10.61
N CYS A 45 -7.54 19.46 -9.55
CA CYS A 45 -7.18 20.79 -9.06
C CYS A 45 -6.27 21.54 -10.04
N GLU A 46 -5.28 20.88 -10.65
CA GLU A 46 -4.41 21.49 -11.66
C GLU A 46 -5.20 21.90 -12.91
N LEU A 47 -6.13 21.04 -13.34
CA LEU A 47 -6.97 21.30 -14.51
C LEU A 47 -7.91 22.52 -14.34
N ALA A 48 -8.22 22.88 -13.09
CA ALA A 48 -9.08 24.02 -12.76
C ALA A 48 -8.41 25.40 -12.85
N GLN A 49 -7.08 25.45 -13.02
CA GLN A 49 -6.34 26.71 -12.96
C GLN A 49 -6.35 27.50 -14.30
N GLY A 50 -6.77 26.90 -15.42
CA GLY A 50 -6.73 27.53 -16.74
C GLY A 50 -8.09 27.64 -17.44
N GLY A 51 -8.78 28.77 -17.36
CA GLY A 51 -9.94 29.04 -18.23
C GLY A 51 -10.86 30.19 -17.79
N ALA A 52 -11.58 30.76 -18.76
CA ALA A 52 -12.65 31.72 -18.51
C ALA A 52 -13.78 31.06 -17.70
N LYS A 53 -14.12 31.65 -16.55
CA LYS A 53 -15.04 31.09 -15.56
C LYS A 53 -16.50 31.27 -15.99
N GLY A 54 -17.00 30.34 -16.82
CA GLY A 54 -18.40 30.23 -17.23
C GLY A 54 -19.01 28.87 -16.91
N PHE A 55 -20.33 28.73 -17.10
CA PHE A 55 -21.05 27.48 -16.84
C PHE A 55 -20.56 26.31 -17.71
N ASP A 56 -20.26 26.56 -18.99
CA ASP A 56 -19.74 25.55 -19.92
C ASP A 56 -18.34 25.03 -19.52
N TRP A 57 -17.49 25.91 -18.98
CA TRP A 57 -16.19 25.54 -18.45
C TRP A 57 -16.35 24.64 -17.22
N LEU A 58 -17.29 24.98 -16.34
CA LEU A 58 -17.58 24.20 -15.13
C LEU A 58 -18.08 22.79 -15.50
N LEU A 59 -18.99 22.69 -16.47
CA LEU A 59 -19.49 21.42 -16.98
C LEU A 59 -18.38 20.58 -17.63
N GLY A 60 -17.50 21.21 -18.42
CA GLY A 60 -16.34 20.55 -19.03
C GLY A 60 -15.38 19.98 -17.98
N LEU A 61 -15.11 20.75 -16.93
CA LEU A 61 -14.26 20.33 -15.82
C LEU A 61 -14.85 19.16 -15.04
N PHE A 62 -16.16 19.19 -14.75
CA PHE A 62 -16.85 18.07 -14.13
C PHE A 62 -16.78 16.80 -14.99
N ARG A 63 -17.00 16.91 -16.30
CA ARG A 63 -16.91 15.77 -17.22
C ARG A 63 -15.51 15.17 -17.21
N GLN A 64 -14.47 16.01 -17.24
CA GLN A 64 -13.09 15.56 -17.24
C GLN A 64 -12.68 14.94 -15.90
N LEU A 65 -13.12 15.52 -14.78
CA LEU A 65 -12.92 14.95 -13.45
C LEU A 65 -13.56 13.56 -13.33
N ILE A 66 -14.78 13.39 -13.84
CA ILE A 66 -15.48 12.09 -13.86
C ILE A 66 -14.68 11.06 -14.66
N VAL A 67 -14.15 11.43 -15.83
CA VAL A 67 -13.33 10.53 -16.65
C VAL A 67 -12.04 10.14 -15.93
N VAL A 68 -11.34 11.09 -15.33
CA VAL A 68 -10.12 10.83 -14.56
C VAL A 68 -10.41 9.92 -13.37
N LEU A 69 -11.49 10.19 -12.63
CA LEU A 69 -11.90 9.37 -11.47
C LEU A 69 -12.29 7.94 -11.89
N ALA A 70 -13.05 7.82 -12.98
CA ALA A 70 -13.49 6.54 -13.54
C ALA A 70 -12.33 5.67 -14.04
N LEU A 71 -11.20 6.27 -14.42
CA LEU A 71 -10.00 5.54 -14.85
C LEU A 71 -9.03 5.28 -13.68
N ALA A 72 -8.76 6.32 -12.87
CA ALA A 72 -7.77 6.25 -11.80
C ALA A 72 -8.21 5.29 -10.69
N VAL A 73 -9.45 5.40 -10.19
CA VAL A 73 -9.91 4.58 -9.06
C VAL A 73 -9.82 3.08 -9.35
N PRO A 74 -10.38 2.53 -10.44
CA PRO A 74 -10.25 1.10 -10.72
C PRO A 74 -8.81 0.69 -11.07
N GLY A 75 -8.05 1.54 -11.76
CA GLY A 75 -6.64 1.27 -12.07
C GLY A 75 -5.79 1.09 -10.82
N PHE A 76 -5.87 2.03 -9.87
CA PHE A 76 -5.15 1.95 -8.62
C PHE A 76 -5.70 0.86 -7.69
N ALA A 77 -7.02 0.61 -7.69
CA ALA A 77 -7.61 -0.51 -6.95
C ALA A 77 -7.04 -1.86 -7.43
N LEU A 78 -6.95 -2.05 -8.75
CA LEU A 78 -6.38 -3.26 -9.33
C LEU A 78 -4.90 -3.41 -8.97
N LEU A 79 -4.12 -2.33 -9.03
CA LEU A 79 -2.72 -2.33 -8.60
C LEU A 79 -2.57 -2.73 -7.13
N GLY A 80 -3.37 -2.14 -6.24
CA GLY A 80 -3.38 -2.47 -4.82
C GLY A 80 -3.73 -3.95 -4.57
N TRP A 81 -4.72 -4.46 -5.29
CA TRP A 81 -5.11 -5.87 -5.23
C TRP A 81 -3.98 -6.82 -5.69
N VAL A 82 -3.36 -6.55 -6.85
CA VAL A 82 -2.26 -7.37 -7.38
C VAL A 82 -1.06 -7.35 -6.43
N MET A 83 -0.69 -6.19 -5.91
CA MET A 83 0.47 -6.05 -5.02
C MET A 83 0.28 -6.83 -3.73
N VAL A 84 -0.90 -6.73 -3.09
CA VAL A 84 -1.18 -7.50 -1.87
C VAL A 84 -1.12 -9.00 -2.15
N ARG A 85 -1.64 -9.48 -3.27
CA ARG A 85 -1.56 -10.90 -3.65
C ARG A 85 -0.13 -11.37 -3.86
N ARG A 86 0.70 -10.57 -4.54
CA ARG A 86 2.12 -10.88 -4.75
C ARG A 86 2.88 -10.97 -3.42
N VAL A 87 2.68 -10.00 -2.53
CA VAL A 87 3.31 -10.00 -1.21
C VAL A 87 2.82 -11.20 -0.40
N TYR A 88 1.52 -11.48 -0.39
CA TYR A 88 0.97 -12.63 0.31
C TYR A 88 1.59 -13.95 -0.19
N ALA A 89 1.65 -14.16 -1.50
CA ALA A 89 2.23 -15.35 -2.10
C ALA A 89 3.73 -15.48 -1.76
N SER A 90 4.48 -14.37 -1.77
CA SER A 90 5.89 -14.35 -1.37
C SER A 90 6.08 -14.79 0.08
N GLN A 91 5.28 -14.23 1.00
CA GLN A 91 5.35 -14.56 2.42
C GLN A 91 4.91 -16.01 2.69
N GLU A 92 3.87 -16.50 2.01
CA GLU A 92 3.43 -17.89 2.17
C GLU A 92 4.50 -18.87 1.67
N ARG A 93 5.19 -18.58 0.56
CA ARG A 93 6.31 -19.41 0.10
C ARG A 93 7.42 -19.47 1.14
N LEU A 94 7.81 -18.33 1.71
CA LEU A 94 8.83 -18.29 2.76
C LEU A 94 8.41 -19.11 3.98
N TYR A 95 7.14 -18.99 4.40
CA TYR A 95 6.60 -19.77 5.51
C TYR A 95 6.66 -21.28 5.26
N GLN A 96 6.25 -21.72 4.08
CA GLN A 96 6.30 -23.14 3.71
C GLN A 96 7.73 -23.67 3.61
N GLN A 97 8.67 -22.86 3.12
CA GLN A 97 10.10 -23.21 3.10
C GLN A 97 10.66 -23.42 4.51
N LEU A 98 10.30 -22.56 5.46
CA LEU A 98 10.74 -22.67 6.85
C LEU A 98 10.14 -23.90 7.55
N LEU A 99 8.88 -24.23 7.27
CA LEU A 99 8.27 -25.47 7.76
C LEU A 99 8.97 -26.70 7.17
N ALA A 100 9.26 -26.68 5.87
CA ALA A 100 9.96 -27.78 5.20
C ALA A 100 11.38 -27.98 5.73
N SER A 101 12.04 -26.92 6.20
CA SER A 101 13.34 -27.00 6.87
C SER A 101 13.26 -27.42 8.34
N GLY A 102 12.09 -27.81 8.85
CA GLY A 102 11.89 -28.28 10.23
C GLY A 102 11.79 -27.19 11.29
N VAL A 103 11.58 -25.92 10.91
CA VAL A 103 11.43 -24.83 11.88
C VAL A 103 10.02 -24.89 12.50
N PRO A 104 9.88 -25.06 13.83
CA PRO A 104 8.58 -25.10 14.46
C PRO A 104 7.92 -23.72 14.51
N VAL A 105 6.59 -23.68 14.54
CA VAL A 105 5.84 -22.44 14.81
C VAL A 105 5.88 -22.17 16.32
N PRO A 106 6.42 -21.03 16.78
CA PRO A 106 6.46 -20.74 18.21
C PRO A 106 5.06 -20.49 18.77
N ALA A 107 4.81 -20.94 20.00
CA ALA A 107 3.53 -20.74 20.68
C ALA A 107 3.30 -19.27 21.09
N GLN A 108 4.38 -18.54 21.36
CA GLN A 108 4.35 -17.17 21.87
C GLN A 108 5.28 -16.26 21.06
N ALA A 109 4.92 -14.97 20.97
CA ALA A 109 5.67 -13.99 20.19
C ALA A 109 7.06 -13.76 20.82
N PRO A 110 8.16 -13.96 20.09
CA PRO A 110 9.49 -13.70 20.62
C PRO A 110 9.71 -12.20 20.84
N ALA A 111 10.37 -11.86 21.95
CA ALA A 111 10.73 -10.49 22.28
C ALA A 111 11.89 -10.01 21.39
N LEU A 112 11.63 -9.00 20.56
CA LEU A 112 12.66 -8.37 19.75
C LEU A 112 13.48 -7.39 20.58
N THR A 113 14.81 -7.51 20.49
CA THR A 113 15.73 -6.48 20.97
C THR A 113 15.72 -5.27 20.04
N THR A 114 16.21 -4.13 20.51
CA THR A 114 16.37 -2.91 19.69
C THR A 114 17.26 -3.15 18.47
N ALA A 115 18.29 -3.97 18.59
CA ALA A 115 19.15 -4.36 17.47
C ALA A 115 18.39 -5.12 16.38
N ASP A 116 17.42 -5.97 16.75
CA ASP A 116 16.63 -6.74 15.78
C ASP A 116 15.58 -5.89 15.02
N ARG A 117 15.35 -4.63 15.45
CA ARG A 117 14.34 -3.70 14.91
C ARG A 117 14.88 -2.78 13.82
N TRP A 118 16.19 -2.76 13.53
CA TRP A 118 16.76 -1.90 12.48
C TRP A 118 16.04 -1.99 11.12
N PRO A 119 15.58 -3.17 10.64
CA PRO A 119 14.91 -3.23 9.34
C PRO A 119 13.59 -2.48 9.35
N ALA A 120 12.85 -2.54 10.47
CA ALA A 120 11.59 -1.82 10.63
C ALA A 120 11.81 -0.30 10.71
N ILE A 121 12.91 0.13 11.34
CA ILE A 121 13.29 1.53 11.42
C ILE A 121 13.62 2.07 10.03
N LEU A 122 14.39 1.33 9.23
CA LEU A 122 14.70 1.76 7.86
C LEU A 122 13.46 1.84 6.99
N VAL A 123 12.58 0.82 7.02
CA VAL A 123 11.35 0.85 6.23
C VAL A 123 10.49 2.04 6.61
N THR A 124 10.31 2.29 7.92
CA THR A 124 9.56 3.46 8.40
C THR A 124 10.20 4.78 7.95
N GLY A 125 11.53 4.89 8.09
CA GLY A 125 12.29 6.06 7.67
C GLY A 125 12.17 6.32 6.16
N SER A 126 12.35 5.30 5.33
CA SER A 126 12.18 5.40 3.88
C SER A 126 10.74 5.80 3.52
N MET A 127 9.74 5.25 4.21
CA MET A 127 8.34 5.58 3.97
C MET A 127 8.02 7.04 4.31
N LEU A 128 8.60 7.57 5.40
CA LEU A 128 8.50 8.99 5.76
C LEU A 128 9.18 9.90 4.73
N ILE A 129 10.36 9.51 4.23
CA ILE A 129 11.07 10.27 3.20
C ILE A 129 10.25 10.31 1.91
N ILE A 130 9.73 9.16 1.46
CA ILE A 130 8.90 9.09 0.25
C ILE A 130 7.64 9.93 0.43
N ALA A 131 6.94 9.82 1.56
CA ALA A 131 5.76 10.62 1.84
C ALA A 131 6.08 12.12 1.85
N GLY A 132 7.20 12.52 2.45
CA GLY A 132 7.67 13.90 2.47
C GLY A 132 8.01 14.42 1.08
N LEU A 133 8.68 13.62 0.23
CA LEU A 133 8.98 13.99 -1.15
C LEU A 133 7.72 14.14 -2.00
N VAL A 134 6.75 13.24 -1.85
CA VAL A 134 5.44 13.34 -2.54
C VAL A 134 4.72 14.62 -2.11
N LEU A 135 4.70 14.92 -0.81
CA LEU A 135 4.04 16.11 -0.30
C LEU A 135 4.74 17.39 -0.76
N ALA A 136 6.06 17.42 -0.75
CA ALA A 136 6.85 18.53 -1.28
C ALA A 136 6.60 18.73 -2.79
N ALA A 137 6.57 17.64 -3.57
CA ALA A 137 6.29 17.69 -5.00
C ALA A 137 4.89 18.28 -5.28
N VAL A 138 3.87 17.85 -4.53
CA VAL A 138 2.50 18.40 -4.63
C VAL A 138 2.47 19.89 -4.32
N ILE A 139 3.19 20.35 -3.30
CA ILE A 139 3.26 21.79 -2.97
C ILE A 139 4.03 22.59 -4.02
N SER A 140 5.10 22.02 -4.60
CA SER A 140 5.97 22.75 -5.53
C SER A 140 5.45 22.78 -6.97
N LEU A 141 4.63 21.79 -7.36
CA LEU A 141 4.11 21.62 -8.72
C LEU A 141 2.65 22.08 -8.87
N GLY A 142 1.86 22.06 -7.80
CA GLY A 142 0.46 22.52 -7.79
C GLY A 142 0.32 23.99 -7.44
#